data_AF-A0A351XII4-F1
#
_entry.id   AF-A0A351XII4-F1
#
_cell.length_a   1.000
_cell.length_b   1.000
_cell.length_c   1.000
_cell.angle_alpha   90.00
_cell.angle_beta   90.00
_cell.angle_gamma   90.00
#
_symmetry.space_group_name_H-M   'P 1'
#
loop_
_entity.id
_entity.type
_entity.pdbx_description
1 polymer ?
#
loop_
_entity_poly.entity_id
_entity_poly.type
_entity_poly.pdbx_seq_one_letter_code
_entity_poly.pdbx_strand_id
1 'polypeptide(L)'
;MKILIYHWNSYNQKSVENTIAAFGHSITLYTQKPGSIEKDTEYTQKLIDRLRCHRYDLLFSINYFPVLAQACHEALIPYVCWNCDSPLLAMYNNSVFYETNFIFTFDYSNYEEFKNLGVGHIYHLPLASGTDMDFCASAPSFKYDISFIGSLYEKNSFDDIAPGLPDYLCGYFDGALYAQLQVSGGNILEKLLTTDICMLLEEMTDYHQSPDSFADIRTLFSTTVLGFKAASMQRILYLNRLSVYLNRNKFNNRRCFLHLFTDSITDTLPFVKCHESADYHTQAPFIFHQSRINLNMTIPNIKTGIPLRVWDILNCGGFLMTDYRIELLDYFEPGKDIVIFEDSDE
;
A
#
# COMPACT_ATOMS: atom_id res chain seq x y z
N MET A 1 23.24 -7.16 17.53
CA MET A 1 22.38 -6.21 18.23
C MET A 1 21.26 -6.93 18.94
N LYS A 2 20.71 -6.36 20.02
CA LYS A 2 19.50 -6.77 20.71
C LYS A 2 18.36 -5.82 20.31
N ILE A 3 17.39 -6.34 19.58
CA ILE A 3 16.35 -5.56 18.90
C ILE A 3 14.99 -5.88 19.52
N LEU A 4 14.25 -4.84 19.92
CA LEU A 4 12.83 -4.98 20.27
C LEU A 4 12.01 -4.77 18.99
N ILE A 5 11.31 -5.82 18.52
CA ILE A 5 10.47 -5.73 17.32
C ILE A 5 9.03 -5.55 17.76
N TYR A 6 8.38 -4.46 17.34
CA TYR A 6 6.94 -4.33 17.43
C TYR A 6 6.29 -5.26 16.40
N HIS A 7 5.59 -6.27 16.90
CA HIS A 7 4.91 -7.26 16.08
C HIS A 7 3.45 -6.86 15.91
N TRP A 8 3.11 -6.44 14.68
CA TRP A 8 1.74 -6.11 14.29
C TRP A 8 1.32 -6.91 13.04
N ASN A 9 0.08 -6.74 12.61
CA ASN A 9 -0.47 -7.48 11.48
C ASN A 9 -0.02 -6.88 10.14
N SER A 10 1.17 -7.28 9.67
CA SER A 10 1.69 -6.94 8.33
C SER A 10 2.13 -8.20 7.57
N TYR A 11 1.92 -8.20 6.25
CA TYR A 11 2.30 -9.30 5.35
C TYR A 11 3.80 -9.62 5.39
N ASN A 12 4.67 -8.62 5.45
CA ASN A 12 6.12 -8.81 5.47
C ASN A 12 6.71 -9.03 6.88
N GLN A 13 5.89 -8.95 7.95
CA GLN A 13 6.35 -8.99 9.34
C GLN A 13 7.23 -10.22 9.61
N LYS A 14 6.74 -11.41 9.23
CA LYS A 14 7.43 -12.66 9.55
C LYS A 14 8.75 -12.81 8.81
N SER A 15 8.77 -12.42 7.54
CA SER A 15 9.99 -12.48 6.72
C SER A 15 11.06 -11.52 7.23
N VAL A 16 10.68 -10.30 7.65
CA VAL A 16 11.62 -9.36 8.27
C VAL A 16 12.17 -9.90 9.60
N GLU A 17 11.33 -10.42 10.49
CA GLU A 17 11.77 -11.03 11.75
C GLU A 17 12.76 -12.18 11.55
N ASN A 18 12.44 -13.10 10.64
CA ASN A 18 13.29 -14.23 10.31
C ASN A 18 14.63 -13.76 9.73
N THR A 19 14.60 -12.73 8.87
CA THR A 19 15.79 -12.17 8.22
C THR A 19 16.71 -11.53 9.26
N ILE A 20 16.17 -10.65 10.12
CA ILE A 20 16.93 -10.02 11.22
C ILE A 20 17.59 -11.07 12.11
N ALA A 21 16.87 -12.14 12.46
CA ALA A 21 17.43 -13.24 13.24
C ALA A 21 18.52 -14.02 12.48
N ALA A 22 18.33 -14.28 11.19
CA ALA A 22 19.30 -14.98 10.34
C ALA A 22 20.62 -14.20 10.17
N PHE A 23 20.57 -12.87 10.21
CA PHE A 23 21.76 -12.00 10.26
C PHE A 23 22.45 -11.98 11.65
N GLY A 24 22.05 -12.85 12.58
CA GLY A 24 22.71 -13.03 13.88
C GLY A 24 22.32 -12.01 14.94
N HIS A 25 21.17 -11.33 14.79
CA HIS A 25 20.67 -10.41 15.80
C HIS A 25 19.72 -11.10 16.79
N SER A 26 19.75 -10.65 18.05
CA SER A 26 18.86 -11.13 19.10
C SER A 26 17.56 -10.33 19.04
N ILE A 27 16.45 -10.99 18.69
CA ILE A 27 15.14 -10.34 18.60
C ILE A 27 14.30 -10.61 19.86
N THR A 28 13.53 -9.62 20.30
CA THR A 28 12.46 -9.78 21.29
C THR A 28 11.19 -9.19 20.69
N LEU A 29 10.12 -9.98 20.63
CA LEU A 29 8.84 -9.52 20.08
C LEU A 29 8.04 -8.74 21.13
N TYR A 30 7.44 -7.64 20.71
CA TYR A 30 6.51 -6.83 21.48
C TYR A 30 5.15 -6.82 20.79
N THR A 31 4.17 -7.49 21.38
CA THR A 31 2.85 -7.77 20.79
C THR A 31 1.71 -6.96 21.43
N GLN A 32 2.00 -6.15 22.45
CA GLN A 32 0.99 -5.31 23.08
C GLN A 32 0.53 -4.25 22.09
N LYS A 33 -0.78 -4.12 21.88
CA LYS A 33 -1.37 -3.13 20.97
C LYS A 33 -1.71 -1.85 21.73
N PRO A 34 -1.40 -0.67 21.17
CA PRO A 34 -1.91 0.57 21.74
C PRO A 34 -3.42 0.66 21.52
N GLY A 35 -4.12 1.39 22.39
CA GLY A 35 -5.53 1.75 22.19
C GLY A 35 -5.71 2.77 21.05
N SER A 36 -4.72 3.65 20.86
CA SER A 36 -4.62 4.54 19.70
C SER A 36 -3.17 4.59 19.21
N ILE A 37 -2.98 4.44 17.90
CA ILE A 37 -1.65 4.47 17.27
C ILE A 37 -1.01 5.86 17.31
N GLU A 38 -1.82 6.92 17.40
CA GLU A 38 -1.35 8.31 17.44
C GLU A 38 -0.97 8.72 18.86
N LYS A 39 -1.79 8.38 19.85
CA LYS A 39 -1.60 8.83 21.23
C LYS A 39 -2.19 7.87 22.25
N ASP A 40 -1.32 7.26 23.05
CA ASP A 40 -1.70 6.39 24.15
C ASP A 40 -0.67 6.51 25.27
N THR A 41 -0.98 7.32 26.30
CA THR A 41 -0.05 7.63 27.39
C THR A 41 0.30 6.39 28.22
N GLU A 42 -0.69 5.53 28.50
CA GLU A 42 -0.48 4.33 29.33
C GLU A 42 0.42 3.34 28.60
N TYR A 43 0.14 3.10 27.32
CA TYR A 43 0.96 2.26 26.47
C TYR A 43 2.39 2.79 26.33
N THR A 44 2.53 4.09 26.05
CA THR A 44 3.83 4.75 25.86
C THR A 44 4.67 4.63 27.13
N GLN A 45 4.10 4.87 28.31
CA GLN A 45 4.82 4.74 29.58
C GLN A 45 5.30 3.31 29.83
N LYS A 46 4.44 2.30 29.59
CA LYS A 46 4.83 0.88 29.72
C LYS A 46 5.99 0.51 28.78
N LEU A 47 5.98 1.05 27.56
CA LEU A 47 7.05 0.81 26.59
C LEU A 47 8.35 1.51 27.01
N ILE A 48 8.30 2.74 27.51
CA ILE A 48 9.46 3.47 28.04
C ILE A 48 10.12 2.68 29.18
N ASP A 49 9.34 2.22 30.15
CA ASP A 49 9.84 1.44 31.28
C ASP A 49 10.54 0.15 30.80
N ARG A 50 9.94 -0.53 29.81
CA ARG A 50 10.51 -1.73 29.20
C ARG A 50 11.86 -1.43 28.51
N LEU A 51 11.91 -0.37 27.70
CA LEU A 51 13.11 0.06 26.96
C LEU A 51 14.25 0.43 27.92
N ARG A 52 13.95 1.10 29.04
CA ARG A 52 14.94 1.46 30.07
C ARG A 52 15.43 0.25 30.87
N CYS A 53 14.55 -0.71 31.18
CA CYS A 53 14.92 -1.90 31.95
C CYS A 53 15.74 -2.93 31.15
N HIS A 54 15.46 -3.06 29.85
CA HIS A 54 16.07 -4.07 29.00
C HIS A 54 16.91 -3.35 27.96
N ARG A 55 18.23 -3.28 28.14
CA ARG A 55 19.19 -2.62 27.23
C ARG A 55 19.05 -3.11 25.76
N TYR A 56 18.12 -2.55 25.00
CA TYR A 56 17.95 -2.78 23.57
C TYR A 56 18.81 -1.78 22.80
N ASP A 57 19.34 -2.19 21.66
CA ASP A 57 20.11 -1.32 20.77
C ASP A 57 19.19 -0.44 19.91
N LEU A 58 18.00 -0.95 19.56
CA LEU A 58 16.96 -0.23 18.83
C LEU A 58 15.58 -0.89 18.99
N LEU A 59 14.52 -0.13 18.71
CA LEU A 59 13.17 -0.63 18.45
C LEU A 59 12.92 -0.63 16.95
N PHE A 60 12.36 -1.73 16.42
CA PHE A 60 11.99 -1.86 15.00
C PHE A 60 10.49 -2.09 14.82
N SER A 61 9.88 -1.51 13.77
CA SER A 61 8.52 -1.83 13.33
C SER A 61 8.37 -1.83 11.80
N ILE A 62 7.41 -2.61 11.31
CA ILE A 62 6.81 -2.35 10.00
C ILE A 62 5.76 -1.27 10.18
N ASN A 63 5.84 -0.23 9.35
CA ASN A 63 5.13 1.05 9.48
C ASN A 63 5.56 1.90 10.68
N TYR A 64 5.39 3.21 10.52
CA TYR A 64 5.60 4.22 11.53
C TYR A 64 4.42 4.30 12.50
N PHE A 65 4.72 4.60 13.76
CA PHE A 65 3.75 4.70 14.84
C PHE A 65 4.21 5.82 15.78
N PRO A 66 3.46 6.93 15.90
CA PRO A 66 3.81 8.03 16.79
C PRO A 66 4.06 7.60 18.24
N VAL A 67 3.26 6.69 18.78
CA VAL A 67 3.43 6.18 20.16
C VAL A 67 4.76 5.43 20.38
N LEU A 68 5.27 4.75 19.34
CA LEU A 68 6.58 4.07 19.41
C LEU A 68 7.71 5.08 19.31
N ALA A 69 7.59 6.07 18.42
CA ALA A 69 8.54 7.16 18.27
C ALA A 69 8.68 7.96 19.57
N GLN A 70 7.56 8.32 20.20
CA GLN A 70 7.53 9.00 21.49
C GLN A 70 8.26 8.20 22.57
N ALA A 71 7.95 6.90 22.72
CA ALA A 71 8.59 6.06 23.72
C ALA A 71 10.10 5.93 23.51
N CYS A 72 10.54 5.81 22.25
CA CYS A 72 11.94 5.72 21.88
C CYS A 72 12.69 7.04 22.12
N HIS A 73 12.07 8.17 21.78
CA HIS A 73 12.58 9.51 22.06
C HIS A 73 12.81 9.72 23.57
N GLU A 74 11.81 9.40 24.40
CA GLU A 74 11.92 9.53 25.86
C GLU A 74 12.89 8.52 26.51
N ALA A 75 13.08 7.35 25.90
CA ALA A 75 14.03 6.34 26.35
C ALA A 75 15.44 6.54 25.79
N LEU A 76 15.64 7.49 24.87
CA LEU A 76 16.89 7.71 24.12
C LEU A 76 17.37 6.44 23.38
N ILE A 77 16.42 5.71 22.78
CA ILE A 77 16.67 4.52 21.99
C ILE A 77 16.37 4.82 20.51
N PRO A 78 17.19 4.38 19.55
CA PRO A 78 16.87 4.49 18.14
C PRO A 78 15.57 3.76 17.78
N TYR A 79 14.68 4.46 17.06
CA TYR A 79 13.47 3.90 16.48
C TYR A 79 13.66 3.74 14.98
N VAL A 80 13.61 2.51 14.49
CA VAL A 80 13.73 2.18 13.07
C VAL A 80 12.39 1.69 12.56
N CYS A 81 11.87 2.27 11.47
CA CYS A 81 10.65 1.76 10.86
C CYS A 81 10.78 1.65 9.34
N TRP A 82 10.12 0.64 8.78
CA TRP A 82 10.00 0.47 7.33
C TRP A 82 8.54 0.49 6.91
N ASN A 83 8.16 1.56 6.22
CA ASN A 83 6.79 1.83 5.83
C ASN A 83 6.44 1.08 4.56
N CYS A 84 5.28 0.42 4.57
CA CYS A 84 4.75 -0.37 3.48
C CYS A 84 3.43 0.18 2.92
N ASP A 85 2.93 1.26 3.52
CA ASP A 85 1.76 2.02 3.08
C ASP A 85 2.21 3.40 2.59
N SER A 86 1.58 3.92 1.52
CA SER A 86 1.88 5.24 0.96
C SER A 86 0.59 5.99 0.58
N PRO A 87 0.44 7.26 1.01
CA PRO A 87 1.13 7.83 2.16
C PRO A 87 0.65 7.16 3.46
N LEU A 88 1.55 6.99 4.44
CA LEU A 88 1.18 6.53 5.77
C LEU A 88 0.77 7.73 6.63
N LEU A 89 -0.53 7.93 6.85
CA LEU A 89 -1.05 9.09 7.59
C LEU A 89 -0.43 9.28 8.98
N ALA A 90 -0.06 8.20 9.66
CA ALA A 90 0.59 8.24 10.97
C ALA A 90 1.95 8.99 10.96
N MET A 91 2.57 9.17 9.78
CA MET A 91 3.78 9.98 9.63
C MET A 91 3.51 11.49 9.62
N TYR A 92 2.28 11.93 9.35
CA TYR A 92 1.94 13.37 9.38
C TYR A 92 1.73 13.82 10.82
N ASN A 93 2.71 13.54 11.67
CA ASN A 93 2.72 13.78 13.10
C ASN A 93 4.08 14.35 13.50
N ASN A 94 4.11 15.35 14.38
CA ASN A 94 5.33 16.05 14.80
C ASN A 94 6.41 15.12 15.38
N SER A 95 6.04 13.93 15.85
CA SER A 95 7.01 12.92 16.32
C SER A 95 8.00 12.46 15.25
N VAL A 96 7.71 12.62 13.95
CA VAL A 96 8.66 12.24 12.89
C VAL A 96 9.96 13.02 12.94
N PHE A 97 9.94 14.23 13.52
CA PHE A 97 11.12 15.08 13.68
C PHE A 97 12.04 14.69 14.84
N TYR A 98 11.73 13.62 15.60
CA TYR A 98 12.64 13.14 16.63
C TYR A 98 13.92 12.59 16.02
N GLU A 99 15.07 13.08 16.49
CA GLU A 99 16.42 12.64 16.09
C GLU A 99 16.67 11.13 16.32
N THR A 100 15.88 10.52 17.20
CA THR A 100 15.94 9.07 17.47
C THR A 100 15.35 8.22 16.34
N ASN A 101 14.58 8.81 15.42
CA ASN A 101 13.93 8.07 14.35
C ASN A 101 14.91 7.76 13.22
N PHE A 102 14.66 6.65 12.53
CA PHE A 102 15.27 6.23 11.26
C PHE A 102 14.15 5.62 10.42
N ILE A 103 13.61 6.43 9.50
CA ILE A 103 12.38 6.10 8.77
C ILE A 103 12.75 5.70 7.35
N PHE A 104 12.23 4.56 6.91
CA PHE A 104 12.39 4.05 5.56
C PHE A 104 11.03 4.04 4.84
N THR A 105 10.92 4.71 3.70
CA THR A 105 9.70 4.73 2.86
C THR A 105 9.99 4.11 1.51
N PHE A 106 9.03 3.35 0.97
CA PHE A 106 9.17 2.69 -0.33
C PHE A 106 8.71 3.51 -1.53
N ASP A 107 8.05 4.65 -1.28
CA ASP A 107 7.60 5.58 -2.30
C ASP A 107 8.56 6.78 -2.29
N TYR A 108 9.31 6.96 -3.37
CA TYR A 108 10.31 8.00 -3.50
C TYR A 108 9.70 9.41 -3.34
N SER A 109 8.46 9.63 -3.82
CA SER A 109 7.78 10.91 -3.63
C SER A 109 7.53 11.24 -2.16
N ASN A 110 7.20 10.23 -1.35
CA ASN A 110 6.97 10.40 0.08
C ASN A 110 8.30 10.60 0.84
N TYR A 111 9.37 9.97 0.38
CA TYR A 111 10.74 10.28 0.82
C TYR A 111 11.08 11.76 0.57
N GLU A 112 10.85 12.26 -0.64
CA GLU A 112 11.16 13.65 -1.00
C GLU A 112 10.33 14.65 -0.20
N GLU A 113 9.05 14.39 -0.02
CA GLU A 113 8.14 15.20 0.80
C GLU A 113 8.69 15.37 2.23
N PHE A 114 8.92 14.28 2.94
CA PHE A 114 9.37 14.34 4.34
C PHE A 114 10.80 14.87 4.48
N LYS A 115 11.68 14.60 3.51
CA LYS A 115 13.01 15.21 3.46
C LYS A 115 12.92 16.73 3.30
N ASN A 116 12.04 17.22 2.41
CA ASN A 116 11.84 18.65 2.19
C ASN A 116 11.18 19.34 3.39
N LEU A 117 10.38 18.60 4.18
CA LEU A 117 9.86 19.07 5.47
C LEU A 117 10.93 19.14 6.58
N GLY A 118 12.12 18.59 6.36
CA GLY A 118 13.24 18.64 7.31
C GLY A 118 13.35 17.46 8.27
N VAL A 119 12.72 16.31 7.95
CA VAL A 119 12.96 15.08 8.72
C VAL A 119 14.41 14.64 8.58
N GLY A 120 15.12 14.51 9.71
CA GLY A 120 16.57 14.31 9.73
C GLY A 120 17.03 12.96 9.16
N HIS A 121 16.40 11.87 9.57
CA HIS A 121 16.79 10.51 9.19
C HIS A 121 15.67 9.80 8.42
N ILE A 122 15.42 10.26 7.19
CA ILE A 122 14.47 9.67 6.24
C ILE A 122 15.23 9.07 5.04
N TYR A 123 14.85 7.88 4.61
CA TYR A 123 15.52 7.15 3.55
C TYR A 123 14.53 6.48 2.60
N HIS A 124 14.87 6.48 1.33
CA HIS A 124 14.15 5.68 0.33
C HIS A 124 14.63 4.22 0.40
N LEU A 125 13.69 3.28 0.57
CA LEU A 125 13.95 1.84 0.55
C LEU A 125 12.73 1.09 -0.06
N PRO A 126 12.86 0.58 -1.29
CA PRO A 126 11.80 -0.20 -1.94
C PRO A 126 11.39 -1.41 -1.12
N LEU A 127 10.15 -1.87 -1.34
CA LEU A 127 9.65 -3.12 -0.79
C LEU A 127 10.43 -4.33 -1.34
N ALA A 128 10.32 -5.46 -0.64
CA ALA A 128 10.93 -6.71 -1.07
C ALA A 128 10.02 -7.89 -0.73
N SER A 129 10.00 -8.91 -1.59
CA SER A 129 9.28 -10.15 -1.31
C SER A 129 10.02 -10.95 -0.24
N GLY A 130 9.23 -11.55 0.66
CA GLY A 130 9.74 -12.42 1.72
C GLY A 130 9.52 -13.91 1.45
N THR A 131 9.04 -14.28 0.26
CA THR A 131 8.72 -15.66 -0.12
C THR A 131 9.98 -16.39 -0.59
N ASP A 132 10.13 -17.66 -0.23
CA ASP A 132 11.23 -18.47 -0.74
C ASP A 132 10.91 -18.96 -2.17
N MET A 133 11.82 -18.73 -3.12
CA MET A 133 11.67 -19.15 -4.53
C MET A 133 11.42 -20.66 -4.64
N ASP A 134 12.01 -21.46 -3.75
CA ASP A 134 11.86 -22.92 -3.76
C ASP A 134 10.44 -23.37 -3.38
N PHE A 135 9.64 -22.50 -2.77
CA PHE A 135 8.27 -22.81 -2.33
C PHE A 135 7.35 -23.21 -3.50
N CYS A 136 7.57 -22.62 -4.67
CA CYS A 136 6.76 -22.90 -5.86
C CYS A 136 7.42 -23.89 -6.84
N ALA A 137 8.65 -24.36 -6.58
CA ALA A 137 9.43 -25.16 -7.54
C ALA A 137 8.76 -26.50 -7.94
N SER A 138 7.92 -27.06 -7.07
CA SER A 138 7.18 -28.29 -7.34
C SER A 138 5.75 -28.06 -7.85
N ALA A 139 5.33 -26.82 -8.06
CA ALA A 139 3.98 -26.50 -8.45
C ALA A 139 3.71 -26.95 -9.92
N PRO A 140 2.56 -27.60 -10.20
CA PRO A 140 2.22 -28.05 -11.55
C PRO A 140 1.99 -26.89 -12.52
N SER A 141 1.82 -27.24 -13.80
CA SER A 141 1.58 -26.32 -14.94
C SER A 141 0.55 -25.21 -14.70
N PHE A 142 0.61 -24.16 -15.52
CA PHE A 142 -0.34 -23.05 -15.57
C PHE A 142 -1.83 -23.45 -15.43
N LYS A 143 -2.44 -23.02 -14.32
CA LYS A 143 -3.85 -23.22 -13.96
C LYS A 143 -4.74 -22.05 -14.39
N TYR A 144 -4.20 -20.83 -14.41
CA TYR A 144 -4.93 -19.61 -14.71
C TYR A 144 -4.35 -18.93 -15.95
N ASP A 145 -5.21 -18.42 -16.83
CA ASP A 145 -4.73 -17.69 -18.02
C ASP A 145 -4.27 -16.29 -17.63
N ILE A 146 -5.13 -15.53 -16.96
CA ILE A 146 -4.79 -14.22 -16.41
C ILE A 146 -5.37 -14.15 -15.01
N SER A 147 -4.59 -13.72 -14.02
CA SER A 147 -5.08 -13.55 -12.64
C SER A 147 -4.79 -12.18 -12.07
N PHE A 148 -5.73 -11.70 -11.25
CA PHE A 148 -5.54 -10.58 -10.34
C PHE A 148 -5.88 -11.04 -8.90
N ILE A 149 -5.01 -10.74 -7.94
CA ILE A 149 -5.25 -10.97 -6.50
C ILE A 149 -5.31 -9.61 -5.80
N GLY A 150 -6.46 -9.27 -5.24
CA GLY A 150 -6.63 -8.04 -4.48
C GLY A 150 -8.08 -7.60 -4.31
N SER A 151 -8.30 -6.67 -3.38
CA SER A 151 -9.59 -5.99 -3.20
C SER A 151 -9.96 -5.16 -4.43
N LEU A 152 -11.24 -4.87 -4.62
CA LEU A 152 -11.73 -3.90 -5.59
C LEU A 152 -11.90 -2.49 -4.99
N TYR A 153 -11.65 -2.29 -3.69
CA TYR A 153 -11.89 -1.03 -2.98
C TYR A 153 -13.31 -0.48 -3.16
N GLU A 154 -14.28 -1.34 -3.37
CA GLU A 154 -15.69 -0.97 -3.53
C GLU A 154 -16.30 -0.43 -2.23
N LYS A 155 -15.74 -0.82 -1.07
CA LYS A 155 -16.10 -0.29 0.25
C LYS A 155 -15.25 0.93 0.59
N ASN A 156 -15.33 1.98 -0.22
CA ASN A 156 -14.56 3.22 -0.04
C ASN A 156 -15.44 4.33 0.57
N SER A 157 -14.81 5.24 1.31
CA SER A 157 -15.53 6.31 2.03
C SER A 157 -16.20 7.33 1.11
N PHE A 158 -15.79 7.46 -0.16
CA PHE A 158 -16.45 8.37 -1.10
C PHE A 158 -17.90 7.97 -1.34
N ASP A 159 -18.15 6.68 -1.55
CA ASP A 159 -19.50 6.17 -1.82
C ASP A 159 -20.45 6.36 -0.63
N ASP A 160 -19.92 6.36 0.60
CA ASP A 160 -20.69 6.61 1.82
C ASP A 160 -21.08 8.10 1.96
N ILE A 161 -20.19 9.02 1.60
CA ILE A 161 -20.40 10.47 1.78
C ILE A 161 -21.09 11.13 0.57
N ALA A 162 -20.93 10.57 -0.63
CA ALA A 162 -21.41 11.17 -1.88
C ALA A 162 -22.90 11.56 -1.86
N PRO A 163 -23.83 10.77 -1.28
CA PRO A 163 -25.24 11.16 -1.19
C PRO A 163 -25.51 12.42 -0.35
N GLY A 164 -24.57 12.81 0.52
CA GLY A 164 -24.66 14.01 1.36
C GLY A 164 -23.91 15.23 0.80
N LEU A 165 -23.19 15.08 -0.32
CA LEU A 165 -22.45 16.18 -0.94
C LEU A 165 -23.37 17.07 -1.80
N PRO A 166 -23.16 18.40 -1.81
CA PRO A 166 -23.81 19.31 -2.74
C PRO A 166 -23.56 18.91 -4.19
N ASP A 167 -24.53 19.15 -5.07
CA ASP A 167 -24.46 18.84 -6.51
C ASP A 167 -23.16 19.33 -7.17
N TYR A 168 -22.69 20.52 -6.77
CA TYR A 168 -21.43 21.08 -7.26
C TYR A 168 -20.23 20.20 -6.90
N LEU A 169 -20.09 19.78 -5.64
CA LEU A 169 -18.98 18.93 -5.19
C LEU A 169 -19.07 17.53 -5.79
N CYS A 170 -20.27 16.96 -5.90
CA CYS A 170 -20.49 15.69 -6.60
C CYS A 170 -19.97 15.76 -8.04
N GLY A 171 -20.41 16.75 -8.83
CA GLY A 171 -19.97 16.92 -10.21
C GLY A 171 -18.47 17.24 -10.32
N TYR A 172 -17.93 18.00 -9.36
CA TYR A 172 -16.50 18.30 -9.31
C TYR A 172 -15.66 17.03 -9.09
N PHE A 173 -16.03 16.23 -8.08
CA PHE A 173 -15.30 15.01 -7.76
C PHE A 173 -15.46 13.94 -8.82
N ASP A 174 -16.63 13.80 -9.45
CA ASP A 174 -16.80 12.95 -10.64
C ASP A 174 -15.79 13.35 -11.73
N GLY A 175 -15.74 14.65 -12.07
CA GLY A 175 -14.77 15.16 -13.04
C GLY A 175 -13.32 14.87 -12.66
N ALA A 176 -12.95 15.07 -11.39
CA ALA A 176 -11.61 14.79 -10.88
C ALA A 176 -11.25 13.30 -10.94
N LEU A 177 -12.19 12.42 -10.59
CA LEU A 177 -12.03 10.97 -10.64
C LEU A 177 -11.87 10.49 -12.09
N TYR A 178 -12.73 10.95 -13.01
CA TYR A 178 -12.60 10.62 -14.43
C TYR A 178 -11.29 11.14 -15.03
N ALA A 179 -10.84 12.34 -14.64
CA ALA A 179 -9.54 12.86 -15.04
C ALA A 179 -8.39 11.98 -14.52
N GLN A 180 -8.44 11.56 -13.26
CA GLN A 180 -7.43 10.66 -12.68
C GLN A 180 -7.36 9.31 -13.41
N LEU A 181 -8.47 8.78 -13.91
CA LEU A 181 -8.48 7.54 -14.71
C LEU A 181 -7.75 7.66 -16.05
N GLN A 182 -7.50 8.88 -16.54
CA GLN A 182 -6.73 9.15 -17.76
C GLN A 182 -5.23 9.34 -17.48
N VAL A 183 -4.79 9.22 -16.22
CA VAL A 183 -3.39 9.42 -15.82
C VAL A 183 -2.80 8.09 -15.37
N SER A 184 -1.81 7.60 -16.11
CA SER A 184 -0.97 6.49 -15.70
C SER A 184 0.22 6.94 -14.85
N GLY A 185 0.61 6.15 -13.86
CA GLY A 185 1.83 6.41 -13.06
C GLY A 185 1.90 7.74 -12.32
N GLY A 186 0.77 8.25 -11.83
CA GLY A 186 0.75 9.47 -11.02
C GLY A 186 -0.56 9.70 -10.27
N ASN A 187 -0.58 10.76 -9.47
CA ASN A 187 -1.75 11.18 -8.69
C ASN A 187 -1.99 12.68 -8.88
N ILE A 188 -3.13 13.03 -9.49
CA ILE A 188 -3.56 14.40 -9.69
C ILE A 188 -4.65 14.83 -8.72
N LEU A 189 -5.26 13.91 -7.97
CA LEU A 189 -6.40 14.18 -7.10
C LEU A 189 -6.06 15.24 -6.04
N GLU A 190 -4.90 15.12 -5.41
CA GLU A 190 -4.44 16.08 -4.39
C GLU A 190 -4.28 17.51 -4.95
N LYS A 191 -3.82 17.62 -6.21
CA LYS A 191 -3.68 18.90 -6.92
C LYS A 191 -5.03 19.48 -7.34
N LEU A 192 -6.00 18.62 -7.62
CA LEU A 192 -7.37 19.01 -7.98
C LEU A 192 -8.20 19.45 -6.77
N LEU A 193 -7.80 19.13 -5.53
CA LEU A 193 -8.46 19.68 -4.34
C LEU A 193 -8.07 21.14 -4.12
N THR A 194 -8.47 22.09 -4.97
CA THR A 194 -8.06 23.51 -4.84
C THR A 194 -8.43 24.12 -3.47
N THR A 195 -7.85 25.27 -3.11
CA THR A 195 -8.16 25.95 -1.84
C THR A 195 -9.66 26.13 -1.64
N ASP A 196 -10.40 26.55 -2.67
CA ASP A 196 -11.85 26.73 -2.61
C ASP A 196 -12.59 25.41 -2.34
N ILE A 197 -12.14 24.30 -2.93
CA ILE A 197 -12.71 22.97 -2.68
C ILE A 197 -12.42 22.51 -1.25
N CYS A 198 -11.21 22.74 -0.75
CA CYS A 198 -10.86 22.45 0.64
C CYS A 198 -11.72 23.24 1.63
N MET A 199 -11.95 24.54 1.38
CA MET A 199 -12.82 25.36 2.23
C MET A 199 -14.26 24.81 2.27
N LEU A 200 -14.80 24.42 1.12
CA LEU A 200 -16.13 23.79 1.06
C LEU A 200 -16.18 22.45 1.84
N LEU A 201 -15.11 21.66 1.77
CA LEU A 201 -15.00 20.42 2.54
C LEU A 201 -14.93 20.69 4.05
N GLU A 202 -14.18 21.70 4.49
CA GLU A 202 -14.07 22.10 5.89
C GLU A 202 -15.39 22.61 6.46
N GLU A 203 -16.18 23.34 5.67
CA GLU A 203 -17.52 23.80 6.10
C GLU A 203 -18.50 22.65 6.32
N MET A 204 -18.28 21.53 5.63
CA MET A 204 -19.16 20.36 5.62
C MET A 204 -18.73 19.24 6.55
N THR A 205 -17.46 19.20 6.91
CA THR A 205 -16.88 18.13 7.72
C THR A 205 -16.52 18.68 9.09
N ASP A 206 -16.80 17.90 10.13
CA ASP A 206 -16.31 18.20 11.48
C ASP A 206 -14.84 17.81 11.57
N TYR A 207 -14.01 18.50 10.79
CA TYR A 207 -12.59 18.21 10.65
C TYR A 207 -11.84 18.71 11.89
N HIS A 208 -11.45 17.77 12.76
CA HIS A 208 -10.60 18.02 13.92
C HIS A 208 -9.21 17.41 13.68
N GLN A 209 -8.25 18.26 13.32
CA GLN A 209 -6.84 17.88 13.28
C GLN A 209 -6.36 17.59 14.71
N SER A 210 -5.73 16.44 14.95
CA SER A 210 -5.12 16.18 16.25
C SER A 210 -3.98 17.19 16.49
N PRO A 211 -3.73 17.66 17.74
CA PRO A 211 -2.77 18.73 18.00
C PRO A 211 -1.35 18.45 17.51
N ASP A 212 -0.99 17.17 17.43
CA ASP A 212 0.32 16.69 17.01
C ASP A 212 0.36 16.32 15.52
N SER A 213 -0.78 16.30 14.84
CA SER A 213 -0.87 16.04 13.39
C SER A 213 -0.63 17.31 12.60
N PHE A 214 0.00 17.19 11.43
CA PHE A 214 0.12 18.25 10.43
C PHE A 214 -0.50 17.88 9.07
N ALA A 215 -1.20 16.75 8.97
CA ALA A 215 -1.96 16.41 7.76
C ALA A 215 -3.12 17.40 7.61
N ASP A 216 -3.24 18.06 6.46
CA ASP A 216 -4.37 18.94 6.15
C ASP A 216 -5.55 18.18 5.52
N ILE A 217 -6.70 18.86 5.39
CA ILE A 217 -7.90 18.28 4.76
C ILE A 217 -7.63 17.80 3.33
N ARG A 218 -6.74 18.47 2.58
CA ARG A 218 -6.34 18.11 1.22
C ARG A 218 -5.68 16.74 1.20
N THR A 219 -4.66 16.54 2.03
CA THR A 219 -3.90 15.28 2.12
C THR A 219 -4.81 14.15 2.60
N LEU A 220 -5.60 14.42 3.64
CA LEU A 220 -6.53 13.43 4.19
C LEU A 220 -7.57 13.01 3.15
N PHE A 221 -8.30 13.95 2.57
CA PHE A 221 -9.41 13.66 1.66
C PHE A 221 -8.93 13.02 0.35
N SER A 222 -7.80 13.49 -0.22
CA SER A 222 -7.22 12.85 -1.42
C SER A 222 -6.81 11.40 -1.16
N THR A 223 -6.22 11.12 0.01
CA THR A 223 -5.69 9.80 0.36
C THR A 223 -6.79 8.81 0.77
N THR A 224 -7.69 9.21 1.67
CA THR A 224 -8.64 8.29 2.32
C THR A 224 -10.00 8.22 1.63
N VAL A 225 -10.32 9.19 0.77
CA VAL A 225 -11.62 9.26 0.08
C VAL A 225 -11.42 9.06 -1.42
N LEU A 226 -10.80 10.02 -2.10
CA LEU A 226 -10.73 10.02 -3.56
C LEU A 226 -9.80 8.94 -4.11
N GLY A 227 -8.66 8.69 -3.45
CA GLY A 227 -7.67 7.71 -3.89
C GLY A 227 -8.21 6.28 -3.96
N PHE A 228 -8.94 5.85 -2.93
CA PHE A 228 -9.61 4.55 -2.91
C PHE A 228 -10.75 4.46 -3.93
N LYS A 229 -11.53 5.53 -4.09
CA LYS A 229 -12.59 5.58 -5.11
C LYS A 229 -12.03 5.48 -6.53
N ALA A 230 -10.96 6.21 -6.83
CA ALA A 230 -10.28 6.15 -8.13
C ALA A 230 -9.72 4.75 -8.41
N ALA A 231 -9.07 4.13 -7.42
CA ALA A 231 -8.60 2.76 -7.54
C ALA A 231 -9.74 1.76 -7.81
N SER A 232 -10.89 1.94 -7.16
CA SER A 232 -12.08 1.12 -7.37
C SER A 232 -12.64 1.25 -8.78
N MET A 233 -12.84 2.49 -9.24
CA MET A 233 -13.31 2.78 -10.59
C MET A 233 -12.36 2.20 -11.65
N GLN A 234 -11.05 2.38 -11.47
CA GLN A 234 -10.04 1.88 -12.40
C GLN A 234 -10.04 0.35 -12.48
N ARG A 235 -10.02 -0.34 -11.33
CA ARG A 235 -10.01 -1.82 -11.29
C ARG A 235 -11.25 -2.39 -11.93
N ILE A 236 -12.44 -1.87 -11.60
CA ILE A 236 -13.70 -2.33 -12.20
C ILE A 236 -13.69 -2.10 -13.72
N LEU A 237 -13.23 -0.93 -14.17
CA LEU A 237 -13.14 -0.60 -15.60
C LEU A 237 -12.21 -1.59 -16.33
N TYR A 238 -10.99 -1.77 -15.84
CA TYR A 238 -9.95 -2.57 -16.51
C TYR A 238 -10.35 -4.05 -16.54
N LEU A 239 -10.82 -4.59 -15.40
CA LEU A 239 -11.27 -5.99 -15.32
C LEU A 239 -12.49 -6.25 -16.23
N ASN A 240 -13.43 -5.31 -16.32
CA ASN A 240 -14.57 -5.44 -17.24
C ASN A 240 -14.15 -5.36 -18.71
N ARG A 241 -13.33 -4.36 -19.10
CA ARG A 241 -12.89 -4.23 -20.50
C ARG A 241 -12.09 -5.46 -20.94
N LEU A 242 -11.13 -5.91 -20.11
CA LEU A 242 -10.33 -7.09 -20.40
C LEU A 242 -11.18 -8.36 -20.46
N SER A 243 -12.08 -8.59 -19.50
CA SER A 243 -12.92 -9.80 -19.51
C SER A 243 -13.89 -9.85 -20.69
N VAL A 244 -14.45 -8.72 -21.12
CA VAL A 244 -15.28 -8.63 -22.34
C VAL A 244 -14.43 -8.97 -23.58
N TYR A 245 -13.21 -8.41 -23.69
CA TYR A 245 -12.31 -8.70 -24.78
C TYR A 245 -11.95 -10.20 -24.84
N LEU A 246 -11.59 -10.80 -23.70
CA LEU A 246 -11.28 -12.22 -23.61
C LEU A 246 -12.47 -13.11 -23.97
N ASN A 247 -13.69 -12.72 -23.57
CA ASN A 247 -14.90 -13.50 -23.87
C ASN A 247 -15.27 -13.48 -25.37
N ARG A 248 -14.96 -12.39 -26.08
CA ARG A 248 -15.24 -12.24 -27.51
C ARG A 248 -14.19 -12.89 -28.42
N ASN A 249 -12.99 -13.12 -27.91
CA ASN A 249 -11.85 -13.58 -28.70
C ASN A 249 -11.41 -15.02 -28.33
N LYS A 250 -10.64 -15.62 -29.23
CA LYS A 250 -9.91 -16.87 -28.97
C LYS A 250 -8.43 -16.64 -29.24
N PHE A 251 -7.59 -17.21 -28.41
CA PHE A 251 -6.14 -17.11 -28.52
C PHE A 251 -5.60 -18.51 -28.71
N ASN A 252 -4.82 -18.78 -29.75
CA ASN A 252 -4.33 -20.14 -30.07
C ASN A 252 -5.46 -21.19 -30.08
N ASN A 253 -6.60 -20.85 -30.70
CA ASN A 253 -7.82 -21.67 -30.78
C ASN A 253 -8.46 -22.05 -29.43
N ARG A 254 -8.05 -21.45 -28.31
CA ARG A 254 -8.65 -21.65 -26.98
C ARG A 254 -9.27 -20.37 -26.44
N ARG A 255 -10.27 -20.52 -25.56
CA ARG A 255 -10.78 -19.41 -24.73
C ARG A 255 -9.83 -19.19 -23.58
N CYS A 256 -9.54 -17.93 -23.29
CA CYS A 256 -8.80 -17.50 -22.11
C CYS A 256 -9.75 -16.83 -21.14
N PHE A 257 -9.45 -16.89 -19.85
CA PHE A 257 -10.30 -16.29 -18.81
C PHE A 257 -9.49 -15.42 -17.85
N LEU A 258 -10.12 -14.36 -17.37
CA LEU A 258 -9.63 -13.53 -16.28
C LEU A 258 -10.14 -14.10 -14.95
N HIS A 259 -9.22 -14.38 -14.03
CA HIS A 259 -9.47 -14.90 -12.71
C HIS A 259 -9.23 -13.80 -11.66
N LEU A 260 -10.19 -13.61 -10.76
CA LEU A 260 -10.11 -12.63 -9.68
C LEU A 260 -10.17 -13.34 -8.33
N PHE A 261 -9.17 -13.14 -7.47
CA PHE A 261 -9.15 -13.65 -6.10
C PHE A 261 -9.35 -12.47 -5.15
N THR A 262 -10.52 -12.40 -4.52
CA THR A 262 -10.94 -11.24 -3.76
C THR A 262 -12.00 -11.57 -2.71
N ASP A 263 -12.07 -10.78 -1.65
CA ASP A 263 -13.17 -10.74 -0.68
C ASP A 263 -14.20 -9.61 -0.99
N SER A 264 -13.98 -8.89 -2.09
CA SER A 264 -14.85 -7.81 -2.56
C SER A 264 -16.17 -8.30 -3.15
N ILE A 265 -17.15 -7.39 -3.21
CA ILE A 265 -18.40 -7.61 -3.95
C ILE A 265 -18.12 -7.54 -5.46
N THR A 266 -18.52 -8.57 -6.22
CA THR A 266 -18.17 -8.71 -7.65
C THR A 266 -19.35 -8.71 -8.62
N ASP A 267 -20.52 -8.25 -8.21
CA ASP A 267 -21.76 -8.30 -9.01
C ASP A 267 -21.64 -7.55 -10.35
N THR A 268 -20.75 -6.57 -10.42
CA THR A 268 -20.49 -5.73 -11.61
C THR A 268 -19.48 -6.35 -12.59
N LEU A 269 -19.00 -7.57 -12.35
CA LEU A 269 -17.96 -8.25 -13.14
C LEU A 269 -18.47 -9.56 -13.78
N PRO A 270 -19.47 -9.53 -14.68
CA PRO A 270 -20.21 -10.72 -15.14
C PRO A 270 -19.39 -11.74 -15.94
N PHE A 271 -18.25 -11.33 -16.50
CA PHE A 271 -17.37 -12.20 -17.31
C PHE A 271 -16.06 -12.58 -16.63
N VAL A 272 -15.84 -12.10 -15.40
CA VAL A 272 -14.66 -12.45 -14.60
C VAL A 272 -14.95 -13.73 -13.83
N LYS A 273 -13.98 -14.65 -13.78
CA LYS A 273 -14.07 -15.83 -12.91
C LYS A 273 -13.62 -15.45 -11.51
N CYS A 274 -14.56 -15.09 -10.65
CA CYS A 274 -14.29 -14.74 -9.26
C CYS A 274 -14.08 -15.99 -8.39
N HIS A 275 -13.10 -15.90 -7.49
CA HIS A 275 -12.73 -16.88 -6.47
C HIS A 275 -12.70 -16.16 -5.12
N GLU A 276 -12.77 -16.94 -4.05
CA GLU A 276 -12.55 -16.43 -2.69
C GLU A 276 -11.15 -15.78 -2.56
N SER A 277 -10.99 -14.94 -1.54
CA SER A 277 -9.70 -14.33 -1.22
C SER A 277 -8.63 -15.39 -0.99
N ALA A 278 -7.45 -15.18 -1.57
CA ALA A 278 -6.30 -16.05 -1.37
C ALA A 278 -5.52 -15.64 -0.11
N ASP A 279 -5.15 -16.61 0.71
CA ASP A 279 -4.20 -16.40 1.80
C ASP A 279 -2.84 -15.95 1.25
N TYR A 280 -2.31 -14.86 1.81
CA TYR A 280 -1.11 -14.20 1.31
C TYR A 280 0.13 -15.11 1.36
N HIS A 281 0.28 -15.94 2.38
CA HIS A 281 1.50 -16.74 2.57
C HIS A 281 1.41 -18.12 1.92
N THR A 282 0.22 -18.71 1.91
CA THR A 282 0.04 -20.14 1.58
C THR A 282 -0.64 -20.38 0.24
N GLN A 283 -1.33 -19.39 -0.33
CA GLN A 283 -2.07 -19.55 -1.59
C GLN A 283 -1.60 -18.59 -2.68
N ALA A 284 -1.41 -17.31 -2.36
CA ALA A 284 -1.03 -16.29 -3.34
C ALA A 284 0.26 -16.65 -4.13
N PRO A 285 1.35 -17.16 -3.51
CA PRO A 285 2.55 -17.55 -4.25
C PRO A 285 2.29 -18.60 -5.33
N PHE A 286 1.49 -19.61 -5.03
CA PHE A 286 1.13 -20.64 -6.00
C PHE A 286 0.25 -20.09 -7.11
N ILE A 287 -0.68 -19.19 -6.82
CA ILE A 287 -1.49 -18.54 -7.86
C ILE A 287 -0.58 -17.72 -8.78
N PHE A 288 0.35 -16.94 -8.23
CA PHE A 288 1.29 -16.16 -9.03
C PHE A 288 2.13 -17.03 -9.97
N HIS A 289 2.65 -18.15 -9.45
CA HIS A 289 3.41 -19.11 -10.24
C HIS A 289 2.56 -19.84 -11.29
N GLN A 290 1.31 -20.17 -10.97
CA GLN A 290 0.40 -20.94 -11.83
C GLN A 290 -0.39 -20.09 -12.82
N SER A 291 -0.18 -18.77 -12.84
CA SER A 291 -0.82 -17.85 -13.77
C SER A 291 0.08 -17.58 -14.97
N ARG A 292 -0.48 -17.66 -16.19
CA ARG A 292 0.29 -17.30 -17.40
C ARG A 292 0.60 -15.80 -17.45
N ILE A 293 -0.33 -14.97 -16.96
CA ILE A 293 -0.17 -13.53 -16.79
C ILE A 293 -0.73 -13.14 -15.43
N ASN A 294 0.06 -12.44 -14.64
CA ASN A 294 -0.38 -11.81 -13.40
C ASN A 294 -0.57 -10.31 -13.64
N LEU A 295 -1.72 -9.80 -13.24
CA LEU A 295 -2.00 -8.37 -13.29
C LEU A 295 -1.60 -7.72 -11.95
N ASN A 296 -1.01 -6.53 -12.03
CA ASN A 296 -0.94 -5.59 -10.92
C ASN A 296 -1.56 -4.25 -11.34
N MET A 297 -2.37 -3.68 -10.45
CA MET A 297 -2.98 -2.35 -10.62
C MET A 297 -2.75 -1.57 -9.34
N THR A 298 -1.86 -0.60 -9.41
CA THR A 298 -1.38 0.20 -8.28
C THR A 298 -2.40 1.28 -7.93
N ILE A 299 -2.66 1.46 -6.63
CA ILE A 299 -3.54 2.54 -6.19
C ILE A 299 -2.90 3.91 -6.46
N PRO A 300 -3.67 4.95 -6.78
CA PRO A 300 -3.11 6.29 -7.01
C PRO A 300 -2.32 6.85 -5.82
N ASN A 301 -2.59 6.38 -4.60
CA ASN A 301 -1.89 6.83 -3.39
C ASN A 301 -0.39 6.50 -3.42
N ILE A 302 0.01 5.42 -4.10
CA ILE A 302 1.42 5.10 -4.34
C ILE A 302 1.86 5.90 -5.56
N LYS A 303 2.46 7.06 -5.35
CA LYS A 303 2.70 8.04 -6.42
C LYS A 303 3.82 7.60 -7.35
N THR A 304 4.97 7.20 -6.80
CA THR A 304 6.12 6.72 -7.61
C THR A 304 6.53 5.29 -7.29
N GLY A 305 6.21 4.81 -6.09
CA GLY A 305 6.69 3.53 -5.55
C GLY A 305 6.18 2.28 -6.26
N ILE A 306 6.86 1.16 -5.99
CA ILE A 306 6.49 -0.17 -6.48
C ILE A 306 5.76 -0.94 -5.37
N PRO A 307 4.48 -1.34 -5.57
CA PRO A 307 3.75 -2.08 -4.54
C PRO A 307 4.33 -3.48 -4.31
N LEU A 308 4.16 -4.01 -3.09
CA LEU A 308 4.67 -5.32 -2.67
C LEU A 308 4.34 -6.45 -3.66
N ARG A 309 3.15 -6.40 -4.28
CA ARG A 309 2.67 -7.40 -5.22
C ARG A 309 3.57 -7.60 -6.44
N VAL A 310 4.20 -6.53 -6.93
CA VAL A 310 5.16 -6.64 -8.06
C VAL A 310 6.33 -7.53 -7.66
N TRP A 311 6.90 -7.27 -6.49
CA TRP A 311 7.99 -8.07 -5.93
C TRP A 311 7.56 -9.52 -5.70
N ASP A 312 6.36 -9.75 -5.14
CA ASP A 312 5.86 -11.09 -4.86
C ASP A 312 5.63 -11.92 -6.13
N ILE A 313 5.02 -11.33 -7.16
CA ILE A 313 4.77 -12.02 -8.43
C ILE A 313 6.09 -12.47 -9.08
N LEU A 314 7.04 -11.53 -9.18
CA LEU A 314 8.34 -11.80 -9.82
C LEU A 314 9.16 -12.81 -9.02
N ASN A 315 9.14 -12.72 -7.69
CA ASN A 315 9.78 -13.68 -6.80
C ASN A 315 9.09 -15.06 -6.79
N CYS A 316 7.90 -15.21 -7.36
CA CYS A 316 7.29 -16.52 -7.59
C CYS A 316 7.58 -17.05 -9.02
N GLY A 317 8.40 -16.35 -9.81
CA GLY A 317 8.65 -16.65 -11.21
C GLY A 317 7.44 -16.39 -12.12
N GLY A 318 6.45 -15.62 -11.65
CA GLY A 318 5.25 -15.29 -12.41
C GLY A 318 5.52 -14.21 -13.45
N PHE A 319 4.95 -14.35 -14.64
CA PHE A 319 4.96 -13.28 -15.65
C PHE A 319 4.05 -12.14 -15.21
N LEU A 320 4.59 -10.91 -15.18
CA LEU A 320 3.91 -9.72 -14.66
C LEU A 320 3.53 -8.74 -15.76
N MET A 321 2.27 -8.30 -15.73
CA MET A 321 1.77 -7.12 -16.43
C MET A 321 1.27 -6.11 -15.39
N THR A 322 1.80 -4.90 -15.39
CA THR A 322 1.54 -3.88 -14.35
C THR A 322 1.28 -2.50 -14.94
N ASP A 323 0.54 -1.66 -14.21
CA ASP A 323 0.45 -0.24 -14.54
C ASP A 323 1.80 0.45 -14.33
N TYR A 324 2.03 1.53 -15.09
CA TYR A 324 3.29 2.28 -15.00
C TYR A 324 3.48 2.93 -13.63
N ARG A 325 4.71 2.87 -13.11
CA ARG A 325 5.25 3.67 -11.99
C ARG A 325 6.70 3.98 -12.33
N ILE A 326 7.13 5.22 -12.11
CA ILE A 326 8.46 5.68 -12.53
C ILE A 326 9.58 4.83 -11.92
N GLU A 327 9.45 4.39 -10.66
CA GLU A 327 10.47 3.60 -9.99
C GLU A 327 10.62 2.19 -10.56
N LEU A 328 9.65 1.67 -11.34
CA LEU A 328 9.82 0.38 -12.03
C LEU A 328 11.06 0.37 -12.91
N LEU A 329 11.41 1.50 -13.51
CA LEU A 329 12.55 1.65 -14.41
C LEU A 329 13.90 1.58 -13.71
N ASP A 330 13.93 1.74 -12.38
CA ASP A 330 15.16 1.62 -11.58
C ASP A 330 15.54 0.16 -11.31
N TYR A 331 14.58 -0.76 -11.39
CA TYR A 331 14.75 -2.17 -11.00
C TYR A 331 14.49 -3.17 -12.12
N PHE A 332 13.72 -2.78 -13.14
CA PHE A 332 13.25 -3.70 -14.19
C PHE A 332 13.38 -3.08 -15.57
N GLU A 333 13.68 -3.93 -16.56
CA GLU A 333 13.71 -3.58 -17.98
C GLU A 333 12.34 -3.90 -18.64
N PRO A 334 11.53 -2.90 -19.04
CA PRO A 334 10.24 -3.15 -19.68
C PRO A 334 10.38 -3.96 -20.98
N GLY A 335 9.45 -4.89 -21.21
CA GLY A 335 9.46 -5.82 -22.34
C GLY A 335 10.37 -7.04 -22.15
N LYS A 336 11.15 -7.09 -21.07
CA LYS A 336 12.00 -8.22 -20.71
C LYS A 336 11.64 -8.79 -19.34
N ASP A 337 11.70 -7.97 -18.30
CA ASP A 337 11.43 -8.40 -16.92
C ASP A 337 9.93 -8.27 -16.60
N ILE A 338 9.29 -7.22 -17.13
CA ILE A 338 7.88 -6.87 -16.90
C ILE A 338 7.23 -6.34 -18.17
N VAL A 339 5.90 -6.42 -18.27
CA VAL A 339 5.10 -5.68 -19.25
C VAL A 339 4.36 -4.55 -18.55
N ILE A 340 4.38 -3.37 -19.15
CA ILE A 340 3.72 -2.17 -18.64
C ILE A 340 2.53 -1.84 -19.53
N PHE A 341 1.40 -1.46 -18.93
CA PHE A 341 0.27 -0.84 -19.60
C PHE A 341 0.00 0.55 -19.00
N GLU A 342 -0.41 1.50 -19.84
CA GLU A 342 -0.73 2.85 -19.39
C GLU A 342 -2.22 3.09 -19.23
N ASP A 343 -3.06 2.39 -20.00
CA ASP A 343 -4.51 2.51 -19.94
C ASP A 343 -5.20 1.14 -20.09
N SER A 344 -6.50 1.15 -20.37
CA SER A 344 -7.32 -0.06 -20.49
C SER A 344 -7.37 -0.68 -21.90
N ASP A 345 -6.90 0.04 -22.90
CA ASP A 345 -6.84 -0.41 -24.29
C ASP A 345 -5.50 -1.11 -24.59
N GLU A 346 -4.42 -0.73 -23.89
CA GLU A 346 -3.15 -1.48 -23.77
C GLU A 346 -3.27 -2.74 -22.89
#